data_AF-A0A6J0C2M5-F1
#
_entry.id   AF-A0A6J0C2M5-F1
#
_cell.length_a   1.000
_cell.length_b   1.000
_cell.length_c   1.000
_cell.angle_alpha   90.00
_cell.angle_beta   90.00
_cell.angle_gamma   90.00
#
_symmetry.space_group_name_H-M   'P 1'
#
loop_
_entity.id
_entity.type
_entity.pdbx_description
1 polymer ?
#
loop_
_entity_poly.entity_id
_entity_poly.type
_entity_poly.pdbx_seq_one_letter_code
_entity_poly.pdbx_strand_id
1 'polypeptide(L)'
;MSCLTPSRLIESTCVIDESPNSTSTNEKSATCLLQLTVEEPKSYEESEMKTKKFVLDLPPETLNTLLDGLTRIREQLSTVARK
;
A
#
# COMPACT_ATOMS: atom_id res chain seq x y z
N MET A 1 16.75 -2.14 23.23
CA MET A 1 15.62 -3.06 23.33
C MET A 1 15.00 -3.14 21.94
N SER A 2 15.34 -4.19 21.20
CA SER A 2 15.11 -4.31 19.76
C SER A 2 13.77 -5.00 19.50
N CYS A 3 12.90 -4.34 18.74
CA CYS A 3 11.69 -4.93 18.20
C CYS A 3 12.02 -6.21 17.41
N LEU A 4 11.36 -7.32 17.71
CA LEU A 4 11.68 -8.64 17.15
C LEU A 4 11.15 -8.87 15.72
N THR A 5 10.21 -8.06 15.25
CA THR A 5 9.55 -8.25 13.95
C THR A 5 9.37 -6.92 13.22
N PRO A 6 9.53 -6.85 11.89
CA PRO A 6 9.21 -5.65 11.13
C PRO A 6 7.71 -5.34 11.18
N SER A 7 7.33 -4.08 10.89
CA SER A 7 5.93 -3.70 10.73
C SER A 7 5.23 -4.56 9.68
N ARG A 8 3.94 -4.82 9.88
CA ARG A 8 3.16 -5.71 9.02
C ARG A 8 1.99 -4.95 8.42
N LEU A 9 1.83 -5.03 7.10
CA LEU A 9 0.60 -4.58 6.45
C LEU A 9 -0.51 -5.59 6.76
N ILE A 10 -1.58 -5.15 7.43
CA ILE A 10 -2.69 -6.00 7.87
C ILE A 10 -3.98 -5.79 7.07
N GLU A 11 -4.14 -4.64 6.43
CA GLU A 11 -5.31 -4.31 5.61
C GLU A 11 -4.91 -3.37 4.47
N SER A 12 -5.51 -3.56 3.30
CA SER A 12 -5.37 -2.68 2.14
C SER A 12 -6.69 -2.54 1.40
N THR A 13 -7.12 -1.31 1.14
CA THR A 13 -8.36 -0.99 0.43
C THR A 13 -8.08 0.10 -0.59
N CYS A 14 -8.54 -0.05 -1.84
CA CYS A 14 -8.52 1.03 -2.84
C CYS A 14 -9.95 1.38 -3.23
N VAL A 15 -10.22 2.68 -3.32
CA VAL A 15 -11.44 3.23 -3.91
C VAL A 15 -11.01 4.07 -5.11
N ILE A 16 -11.62 3.85 -6.26
CA ILE A 16 -11.38 4.68 -7.44
C ILE A 16 -12.28 5.89 -7.35
N ASP A 17 -11.68 7.08 -7.32
CA ASP A 17 -12.41 8.34 -7.40
C ASP A 17 -12.49 8.78 -8.85
N GLU A 18 -13.72 8.80 -9.38
CA GLU A 18 -14.03 9.34 -10.70
C GLU A 18 -14.70 10.71 -10.52
N SER A 19 -13.97 11.70 -9.99
CA SER A 19 -14.52 13.05 -9.80
C SER A 19 -15.01 13.65 -11.14
N PRO A 20 -16.32 13.94 -11.30
CA PRO A 20 -16.88 14.44 -12.57
C PRO A 20 -16.70 15.95 -12.80
N ASN A 21 -16.00 16.69 -11.93
CA ASN A 21 -16.05 18.17 -11.88
C ASN A 21 -14.77 18.91 -12.33
N SER A 22 -13.87 18.30 -13.11
CA SER A 22 -12.78 19.05 -13.74
C SER A 22 -13.20 19.51 -15.14
N THR A 23 -13.54 20.80 -15.26
CA THR A 23 -13.90 21.47 -16.52
C THR A 23 -12.70 21.72 -17.46
N SER A 24 -11.64 20.92 -17.37
CA SER A 24 -10.49 21.00 -18.27
C SER A 24 -10.59 19.94 -19.35
N THR A 25 -10.48 20.36 -20.62
CA THR A 25 -10.48 19.51 -21.83
C THR A 25 -9.24 18.61 -21.97
N ASN A 26 -8.59 18.26 -20.87
CA ASN A 26 -7.42 17.39 -20.81
C ASN A 26 -7.79 16.20 -19.92
N GLU A 27 -8.00 15.05 -20.57
CA GLU A 27 -8.05 13.69 -20.05
C GLU A 27 -8.43 13.51 -18.57
N LYS A 28 -9.68 13.10 -18.32
CA LYS A 28 -10.17 12.60 -17.03
C LYS A 28 -9.33 11.40 -16.56
N SER A 29 -8.33 11.64 -15.73
CA SER A 29 -7.58 10.55 -15.09
C SER A 29 -8.22 10.23 -13.75
N ALA A 30 -8.97 9.12 -13.69
CA ALA A 30 -9.46 8.56 -12.43
C ALA A 30 -8.27 8.28 -11.50
N THR A 31 -8.38 8.61 -10.21
CA THR A 31 -7.30 8.34 -9.23
C THR A 31 -7.69 7.24 -8.25
N CYS A 32 -6.72 6.49 -7.73
CA CYS A 32 -6.95 5.50 -6.68
C CYS A 32 -6.64 6.12 -5.33
N LEU A 33 -7.64 6.19 -4.45
CA LEU A 33 -7.46 6.44 -3.04
C LEU A 33 -7.13 5.12 -2.33
N LEU A 34 -5.84 4.89 -2.08
CA LEU A 34 -5.33 3.70 -1.43
C LEU A 34 -5.21 3.92 0.09
N GLN A 35 -5.93 3.13 0.86
CA GLN A 35 -5.81 3.06 2.31
C GLN A 35 -5.05 1.80 2.73
N LEU A 36 -4.05 1.96 3.60
CA LEU A 36 -3.23 0.90 4.16
C LEU A 36 -3.28 0.95 5.68
N THR A 37 -3.55 -0.18 6.33
CA THR A 37 -3.43 -0.31 7.79
C THR A 37 -2.20 -1.14 8.11
N VAL A 38 -1.25 -0.56 8.84
CA VAL A 38 0.02 -1.18 9.23
C VAL A 38 0.05 -1.38 10.73
N GLU A 39 0.31 -2.60 11.15
CA GLU A 39 0.63 -2.98 12.51
C GLU A 39 2.10 -2.67 12.79
N GLU A 40 2.35 -1.88 13.82
CA GLU A 40 3.70 -1.54 14.27
C GLU A 40 4.36 -2.70 15.00
N PRO A 41 5.71 -2.77 14.97
CA PRO A 41 6.45 -3.74 15.75
C PRO A 41 6.05 -3.71 17.22
N LYS A 42 5.71 -4.88 17.76
CA LYS A 42 5.48 -5.04 19.20
C LYS A 42 6.79 -4.83 19.96
N SER A 43 6.86 -3.78 20.77
CA SER A 43 7.93 -3.64 21.77
C SER A 43 7.65 -4.58 22.93
N TYR A 44 8.68 -5.11 23.59
CA TYR A 44 8.53 -6.01 24.75
C TYR A 44 7.70 -5.39 25.88
N GLU A 45 7.73 -4.06 25.99
CA GLU A 45 7.03 -3.28 27.01
C GLU A 45 5.58 -2.93 26.62
N GLU A 46 5.16 -3.20 25.39
CA GLU A 46 3.81 -2.86 24.90
C GLU A 46 2.95 -4.11 24.79
N SER A 47 1.92 -4.17 25.63
CA SER A 47 0.95 -5.28 25.64
C SER A 47 0.11 -5.31 24.36
N GLU A 48 -0.24 -4.13 23.83
CA GLU A 48 -1.17 -3.94 22.72
C GLU A 48 -0.45 -3.61 21.41
N MET A 49 -0.94 -4.19 20.31
CA MET A 49 -0.45 -3.90 18.97
C MET A 49 -0.98 -2.55 18.49
N LYS A 50 -0.08 -1.64 18.11
CA LYS A 50 -0.46 -0.34 17.55
C LYS A 50 -0.68 -0.44 16.05
N THR A 51 -1.79 0.10 15.57
CA THR A 51 -2.10 0.18 14.14
C THR A 51 -2.05 1.62 13.65
N LYS A 52 -1.39 1.84 12.51
CA LYS A 52 -1.36 3.12 11.79
C LYS A 52 -2.08 2.99 10.46
N LYS A 53 -2.89 4.00 10.12
CA LYS A 53 -3.57 4.10 8.83
C LYS A 53 -2.86 5.12 7.94
N PHE A 54 -2.62 4.74 6.70
CA PHE A 54 -2.06 5.60 5.66
C PHE A 54 -3.09 5.71 4.55
N VAL A 55 -3.32 6.93 4.07
CA VAL A 55 -4.21 7.22 2.94
C VAL A 55 -3.38 7.94 1.89
N LEU A 56 -3.37 7.39 0.67
CA LEU A 56 -2.56 7.83 -0.45
C LEU A 56 -3.47 8.06 -1.64
N ASP A 57 -3.36 9.21 -2.29
CA ASP A 57 -3.97 9.45 -3.59
C ASP A 57 -2.93 9.12 -4.67
N LEU A 58 -3.24 8.12 -5.49
CA LEU A 58 -2.34 7.57 -6.49
C LEU A 58 -2.93 7.79 -7.89
N PRO A 59 -2.24 8.56 -8.75
CA PRO A 59 -2.65 8.67 -10.14
C PRO A 59 -2.33 7.35 -10.89
N PRO A 60 -2.99 7.10 -12.04
CA PRO A 60 -2.89 5.83 -12.78
C PRO A 60 -1.46 5.38 -13.07
N GLU A 61 -0.59 6.29 -13.52
CA GLU A 61 0.80 5.97 -13.85
C GLU A 61 1.61 5.52 -12.63
N THR A 62 1.35 6.13 -11.48
CA THR A 62 2.01 5.76 -10.22
C THR A 62 1.51 4.41 -9.73
N LEU A 63 0.20 4.17 -9.82
CA LEU A 63 -0.40 2.89 -9.46
C LEU A 63 0.15 1.74 -10.33
N ASN A 64 0.22 1.93 -11.65
CA ASN A 64 0.78 0.94 -12.57
C ASN A 64 2.25 0.61 -12.23
N THR A 65 3.05 1.65 -11.94
CA THR A 65 4.45 1.47 -11.53
C THR A 65 4.56 0.66 -10.23
N LEU A 66 3.68 0.91 -9.25
CA LEU A 66 3.63 0.15 -8.01
C LEU A 66 3.25 -1.32 -8.25
N LEU A 67 2.25 -1.59 -9.09
CA LEU A 67 1.82 -2.95 -9.43
C LEU A 67 2.91 -3.74 -10.15
N ASP A 68 3.65 -3.10 -11.06
CA ASP A 68 4.81 -3.70 -11.72
C ASP A 68 5.91 -4.05 -10.71
N GLY A 69 6.20 -3.14 -9.78
CA GLY A 69 7.16 -3.38 -8.69
C GLY A 69 6.75 -4.58 -7.81
N LEU A 70 5.49 -4.62 -7.36
CA LEU A 70 4.96 -5.71 -6.54
C LEU A 70 4.96 -7.05 -7.28
N THR A 71 4.69 -7.04 -8.59
CA THR A 71 4.75 -8.24 -9.46
C THR A 71 6.15 -8.82 -9.50
N ARG A 72 7.17 -7.97 -9.70
CA ARG A 72 8.58 -8.39 -9.68
C ARG A 72 9.00 -8.95 -8.33
N ILE A 73 8.59 -8.31 -7.22
CA ILE A 73 8.87 -8.81 -5.87
C ILE A 73 8.26 -10.21 -5.67
N ARG A 74 7.00 -10.41 -6.10
CA ARG A 74 6.34 -11.72 -6.03
C ARG A 74 7.11 -12.80 -6.79
N GLU A 75 7.59 -12.49 -8.00
CA GLU A 75 8.37 -13.42 -8.82
C GLU A 75 9.71 -13.77 -8.17
N GLN A 76 10.40 -12.78 -7.60
CA GLN A 76 11.65 -12.99 -6.86
C GLN A 76 11.43 -13.91 -5.64
N LEU A 77 10.41 -13.64 -4.83
CA LEU A 77 10.07 -14.47 -3.67
C LEU A 77 9.66 -15.89 -4.09
N SER A 78 8.89 -16.02 -5.19
CA SER A 78 8.48 -17.32 -5.74
C SER A 78 9.68 -18.14 -6.22
N THR A 79 10.68 -17.47 -6.81
CA THR A 79 11.92 -18.12 -7.26
C THR A 79 12.75 -18.60 -6.08
N VAL A 80 12.88 -17.78 -5.04
CA VAL A 80 13.60 -18.15 -3.80
C VAL A 80 12.92 -19.31 -3.09
N ALA A 81 11.59 -19.31 -2.99
CA ALA A 81 10.84 -20.37 -2.31
C ALA A 81 10.83 -21.72 -3.05
N ARG A 82 11.03 -21.72 -4.37
CA ARG A 82 11.10 -22.93 -5.21
C ARG A 82 12.51 -23.54 -5.28
N LYS A 83 13.52 -22.81 -4.83
CA LYS A 83 14.91 -23.26 -4.77
C LYS A 83 15.18 -23.97 -3.46
#